data_AF-A0A2N6EYA5-F1
#
_entry.id   AF-A0A2N6EYA5-F1
#
_cell.length_a   1.000
_cell.length_b   1.000
_cell.length_c   1.000
_cell.angle_alpha   90.00
_cell.angle_beta   90.00
_cell.angle_gamma   90.00
#
_symmetry.space_group_name_H-M   'P 1'
#
loop_
_entity.id
_entity.type
_entity.pdbx_description
1 polymer ?
#
loop_
_entity_poly.entity_id
_entity_poly.type
_entity_poly.pdbx_seq_one_letter_code
_entity_poly.pdbx_strand_id
1 'polypeptide(L)'
;GYGANDYIETTHPLVIVTGPGPGSGKLGTCLSQMYHEHKRGINSGYAKFETFPIWSIPLKHPVNVAYEAATADLGDFNMIDPYHLEKYNQTAINYNRDIEVFPVLKRILNKIMGHEVYHSPTDMGVNMAGFGIVDDELVREAARQEIISRFFRYRCEYALGYVDAETVQRSELIMKELDLKPEDRSVVDPARGSIENGATKGKGNEGIFCGAAIELHDGTIVTGKNSPLMHAASSVVLNAIKILAGIPDDIHLLAPGIIESIGSLKKDILSSKSISLDLEETLIALSVSTTTNPTSQMAMTKLKQLKNCEMHLTHIPTPGDEAGLRRLGVNLTSDPDFPSRALYAG
;
A
#
# COMPACT_ATOMS: atom_id res chain seq x y z
N GLY A 1 4.12 -19.53 -35.58
CA GLY A 1 2.82 -19.36 -34.89
C GLY A 1 2.74 -20.34 -33.74
N TYR A 2 1.58 -20.56 -33.13
CA TYR A 2 1.46 -21.41 -31.92
C TYR A 2 1.99 -22.84 -32.08
N GLY A 3 1.91 -23.42 -33.28
CA GLY A 3 2.45 -24.76 -33.54
C GLY A 3 3.98 -24.91 -33.45
N ALA A 4 4.73 -23.82 -33.22
CA ALA A 4 6.16 -23.88 -32.93
C ALA A 4 6.46 -24.10 -31.43
N ASN A 5 5.46 -23.94 -30.56
CA ASN A 5 5.59 -24.15 -29.13
C ASN A 5 5.33 -25.63 -28.81
N ASP A 6 5.94 -26.12 -27.73
CA ASP A 6 5.62 -27.44 -27.20
C ASP A 6 4.25 -27.44 -26.50
N TYR A 7 3.52 -28.53 -26.66
CA TYR A 7 2.27 -28.75 -25.94
C TYR A 7 2.55 -29.14 -24.50
N ILE A 8 1.94 -28.44 -23.55
CA ILE A 8 2.01 -28.76 -22.14
C ILE A 8 0.88 -29.72 -21.82
N GLU A 9 1.22 -30.95 -21.41
CA GLU A 9 0.21 -31.93 -21.00
C GLU A 9 -0.40 -31.53 -19.67
N THR A 10 -1.74 -31.41 -19.63
CA THR A 10 -2.50 -31.07 -18.43
C THR A 10 -3.45 -32.21 -18.07
N THR A 11 -3.70 -32.40 -16.79
CA THR A 11 -4.51 -33.52 -16.27
C THR A 11 -5.88 -33.09 -15.77
N HIS A 12 -6.05 -31.81 -15.46
CA HIS A 12 -7.28 -31.25 -14.91
C HIS A 12 -7.97 -30.35 -15.94
N PRO A 13 -9.31 -30.31 -15.98
CA PRO A 13 -10.06 -29.55 -16.97
C PRO A 13 -9.98 -28.02 -16.75
N LEU A 14 -9.65 -27.58 -15.54
CA LEU A 14 -9.41 -26.17 -15.22
C LEU A 14 -7.93 -25.98 -14.92
N VAL A 15 -7.28 -25.17 -15.75
CA VAL A 15 -5.85 -24.87 -15.65
C VAL A 15 -5.69 -23.39 -15.33
N ILE A 16 -5.10 -23.09 -14.17
CA ILE A 16 -4.81 -21.72 -13.76
C ILE A 16 -3.41 -21.36 -14.25
N VAL A 17 -3.33 -20.40 -15.17
CA VAL A 17 -2.06 -19.90 -15.69
C VAL A 17 -1.66 -18.64 -14.93
N THR A 18 -0.52 -18.71 -14.22
CA THR A 18 0.04 -17.61 -13.44
C THR A 18 1.48 -17.30 -13.89
N GLY A 19 2.04 -16.17 -13.43
CA GLY A 19 3.40 -15.76 -13.73
C GLY A 19 3.89 -14.66 -12.78
N PRO A 20 5.21 -14.42 -12.69
CA PRO A 20 5.82 -13.55 -11.67
C PRO A 20 5.47 -12.06 -11.82
N GLY A 21 5.02 -11.63 -13.00
CA GLY A 21 4.64 -10.24 -13.26
C GLY A 21 4.07 -10.02 -14.66
N PRO A 22 3.84 -8.75 -15.05
CA PRO A 22 3.49 -8.39 -16.42
C PRO A 22 4.51 -8.91 -17.45
N GLY A 23 4.08 -9.12 -18.70
CA GLY A 23 4.98 -9.54 -19.79
C GLY A 23 5.50 -10.99 -19.72
N SER A 24 5.13 -11.77 -18.71
CA SER A 24 5.59 -13.17 -18.53
C SER A 24 4.98 -14.20 -19.50
N GLY A 25 4.35 -13.77 -20.60
CA GLY A 25 3.80 -14.65 -21.63
C GLY A 25 2.48 -15.38 -21.31
N LYS A 26 1.82 -15.11 -20.16
CA LYS A 26 0.60 -15.81 -19.70
C LYS A 26 -0.45 -16.02 -20.80
N LEU A 27 -0.89 -14.92 -21.42
CA LEU A 27 -1.89 -14.96 -22.49
C LEU A 27 -1.42 -15.76 -23.71
N GLY A 28 -0.15 -15.60 -24.10
CA GLY A 28 0.47 -16.36 -25.17
C GLY A 28 0.45 -17.87 -24.89
N THR A 29 0.75 -18.28 -23.66
CA THR A 29 0.67 -19.67 -23.21
C THR A 29 -0.75 -20.21 -23.27
N CYS A 30 -1.75 -19.47 -22.76
CA CYS A 30 -3.16 -19.88 -22.83
C CYS A 30 -3.61 -20.12 -24.27
N LEU A 31 -3.35 -19.15 -25.17
CA LEU A 31 -3.75 -19.25 -26.58
C LEU A 31 -3.00 -20.38 -27.31
N SER A 32 -1.73 -20.62 -26.97
CA SER A 32 -0.94 -21.73 -27.49
C SER A 32 -1.53 -23.08 -27.07
N GLN A 33 -1.87 -23.24 -25.78
CA GLN A 33 -2.51 -24.44 -25.26
C GLN A 33 -3.85 -24.71 -25.93
N MET A 34 -4.71 -23.70 -26.03
CA MET A 34 -5.99 -23.82 -26.74
C MET A 34 -5.80 -24.28 -28.18
N TYR A 35 -4.87 -23.67 -28.92
CA TYR A 35 -4.56 -24.08 -30.29
C TYR A 35 -4.16 -25.57 -30.36
N HIS A 36 -3.32 -26.03 -29.44
CA HIS A 36 -2.87 -27.41 -29.40
C HIS A 36 -3.97 -28.41 -29.00
N GLU A 37 -4.88 -28.04 -28.12
CA GLU A 37 -6.03 -28.86 -27.71
C GLU A 37 -7.07 -28.97 -28.83
N HIS A 38 -7.42 -27.85 -29.46
CA HIS A 38 -8.35 -27.84 -30.61
C HIS A 38 -7.79 -28.65 -31.78
N LYS A 39 -6.48 -28.60 -32.05
CA LYS A 39 -5.81 -29.47 -33.05
C LYS A 39 -5.94 -30.96 -32.71
N ARG A 40 -6.10 -31.31 -31.44
CA ARG A 40 -6.29 -32.69 -30.94
C ARG A 40 -7.77 -33.09 -30.79
N GLY A 41 -8.71 -32.22 -31.19
CA GLY A 41 -10.14 -32.45 -31.05
C GLY A 41 -10.67 -32.27 -29.62
N ILE A 42 -9.89 -31.65 -28.74
CA ILE A 42 -10.31 -31.29 -27.39
C ILE A 42 -10.86 -29.86 -27.43
N ASN A 43 -12.10 -29.69 -26.98
CA ASN A 43 -12.71 -28.37 -26.86
C ASN A 43 -12.21 -27.70 -25.58
N SER A 44 -11.42 -26.64 -25.72
CA SER A 44 -11.01 -25.79 -24.61
C SER A 44 -11.32 -24.32 -24.85
N GLY A 45 -11.36 -23.57 -23.75
CA GLY A 45 -11.69 -22.15 -23.71
C GLY A 45 -10.63 -21.34 -22.97
N TYR A 46 -10.73 -20.03 -23.07
CA TYR A 46 -9.92 -19.08 -22.31
C TYR A 46 -10.84 -18.10 -21.58
N ALA A 47 -10.53 -17.80 -20.33
CA ALA A 47 -11.16 -16.74 -19.58
C ALA A 47 -10.10 -15.98 -18.78
N LYS A 48 -10.41 -14.73 -18.41
CA LYS A 48 -9.51 -13.85 -17.66
C LYS A 48 -10.06 -13.63 -16.26
N PHE A 49 -9.24 -13.90 -15.25
CA PHE A 49 -9.56 -13.57 -13.86
C PHE A 49 -8.73 -12.35 -13.44
N GLU A 50 -9.41 -11.23 -13.20
CA GLU A 50 -8.86 -10.02 -12.60
C GLU A 50 -9.87 -9.48 -11.59
N THR A 51 -9.38 -9.09 -10.41
CA THR A 51 -10.24 -8.55 -9.36
C THR A 51 -10.64 -7.11 -9.64
N PHE A 52 -9.76 -6.32 -10.25
CA PHE A 52 -9.97 -4.91 -10.54
C PHE A 52 -9.64 -4.59 -12.01
N PRO A 53 -10.35 -3.63 -12.64
CA PRO A 53 -11.54 -2.98 -12.09
C PRO A 53 -12.72 -3.97 -11.94
N ILE A 54 -13.66 -3.64 -11.05
CA ILE A 54 -14.89 -4.42 -10.87
C ILE A 54 -15.88 -3.94 -11.93
N TRP A 55 -16.16 -4.80 -12.90
CA TRP A 55 -16.97 -4.47 -14.08
C TRP A 55 -18.42 -4.09 -13.74
N SER A 56 -18.98 -4.67 -12.66
CA SER A 56 -20.39 -4.57 -12.30
C SER A 56 -20.74 -3.37 -11.41
N ILE A 57 -19.76 -2.55 -11.02
CA ILE A 57 -19.97 -1.32 -10.24
C ILE A 57 -19.58 -0.08 -11.06
N PRO A 58 -20.10 1.12 -10.75
CA PRO A 58 -19.87 2.31 -11.57
C PRO A 58 -18.40 2.67 -11.78
N LEU A 59 -18.10 3.34 -12.88
CA LEU A 59 -16.75 3.85 -13.21
C LEU A 59 -16.17 4.69 -12.05
N LYS A 60 -16.98 5.64 -11.57
CA LYS A 60 -16.62 6.56 -10.48
C LYS A 60 -16.84 5.98 -9.08
N HIS A 61 -17.09 4.67 -8.97
CA HIS A 61 -17.15 4.03 -7.66
C HIS A 61 -15.76 4.11 -7.01
N PRO A 62 -15.62 4.56 -5.74
CA PRO A 62 -14.32 4.71 -5.08
C PRO A 62 -13.43 3.46 -5.18
N VAL A 63 -14.00 2.25 -5.13
CA VAL A 63 -13.25 0.99 -5.32
C VAL A 63 -12.55 0.90 -6.69
N ASN A 64 -13.22 1.29 -7.79
CA ASN A 64 -12.60 1.31 -9.11
C ASN A 64 -11.57 2.45 -9.20
N VAL A 65 -11.89 3.62 -8.64
CA VAL A 65 -10.96 4.76 -8.62
C VAL A 65 -9.71 4.47 -7.77
N ALA A 66 -9.83 3.70 -6.69
CA ALA A 66 -8.70 3.25 -5.87
C ALA A 66 -7.77 2.29 -6.64
N TYR A 67 -8.32 1.47 -7.54
CA TYR A 67 -7.49 0.68 -8.45
C TYR A 67 -6.71 1.57 -9.41
N GLU A 68 -7.36 2.58 -10.00
CA GLU A 68 -6.69 3.56 -10.87
C GLU A 68 -5.61 4.35 -10.12
N ALA A 69 -5.89 4.73 -8.87
CA ALA A 69 -4.90 5.33 -7.98
C ALA A 69 -3.74 4.37 -7.64
N ALA A 70 -3.95 3.06 -7.64
CA ALA A 70 -2.90 2.08 -7.39
C ALA A 70 -2.05 1.76 -8.63
N THR A 71 -2.50 2.16 -9.82
CA THR A 71 -1.84 1.93 -11.11
C THR A 71 -1.47 3.23 -11.84
N ALA A 72 -1.43 4.36 -11.13
CA ALA A 72 -1.17 5.66 -11.73
C ALA A 72 0.18 5.72 -12.47
N ASP A 73 1.17 4.96 -11.99
CA ASP A 73 2.50 4.77 -12.58
C ASP A 73 2.47 3.92 -13.86
N LEU A 74 1.55 2.97 -13.97
CA LEU A 74 1.38 2.12 -15.15
C LEU A 74 0.59 2.80 -16.28
N GLY A 75 -0.16 3.86 -15.95
CA GLY A 75 -1.04 4.56 -16.89
C GLY A 75 -2.26 3.75 -17.33
N ASP A 76 -2.61 2.73 -16.56
CA ASP A 76 -3.89 2.03 -16.72
C ASP A 76 -4.98 2.93 -16.13
N PHE A 77 -6.02 3.22 -16.91
CA PHE A 77 -7.18 4.01 -16.47
C PHE A 77 -8.48 3.28 -16.79
N ASN A 78 -9.46 3.46 -15.92
CA ASN A 78 -10.75 2.80 -16.07
C ASN A 78 -11.60 3.51 -17.12
N MET A 79 -12.41 2.74 -17.85
CA MET A 79 -13.38 3.28 -18.79
C MET A 79 -14.57 2.33 -18.99
N ILE A 80 -15.64 2.86 -19.58
CA ILE A 80 -16.79 2.04 -19.97
C ILE A 80 -16.37 1.13 -21.12
N ASP A 81 -16.71 -0.15 -21.03
CA ASP A 81 -16.54 -1.12 -22.11
C ASP A 81 -17.50 -0.80 -23.27
N PRO A 82 -17.01 -0.26 -24.40
CA PRO A 82 -17.88 0.13 -25.51
C PRO A 82 -18.49 -1.10 -26.20
N TYR A 83 -17.81 -2.24 -26.19
CA TYR A 83 -18.28 -3.47 -26.84
C TYR A 83 -19.44 -4.08 -26.06
N HIS A 84 -19.34 -4.09 -24.73
CA HIS A 84 -20.41 -4.59 -23.87
C HIS A 84 -21.64 -3.69 -23.96
N LEU A 85 -21.44 -2.36 -23.97
CA LEU A 85 -22.51 -1.40 -24.13
C LEU A 85 -23.21 -1.54 -25.49
N GLU A 86 -22.46 -1.65 -26.59
CA GLU A 86 -23.04 -1.80 -27.93
C GLU A 86 -23.83 -3.13 -28.07
N LYS A 87 -23.30 -4.22 -27.52
CA LYS A 87 -23.90 -5.55 -27.68
C LYS A 87 -25.13 -5.76 -26.79
N TYR A 88 -25.06 -5.32 -25.53
CA TYR A 88 -26.05 -5.67 -24.51
C TYR A 88 -26.85 -4.46 -24.00
N ASN A 89 -26.47 -3.23 -24.39
CA ASN A 89 -27.01 -1.99 -23.84
C ASN A 89 -26.90 -1.93 -22.30
N GLN A 90 -25.79 -2.47 -21.78
CA GLN A 90 -25.46 -2.52 -20.36
C GLN A 90 -24.10 -1.87 -20.15
N THR A 91 -23.99 -1.00 -19.15
CA THR A 91 -22.72 -0.38 -18.78
C THR A 91 -21.90 -1.37 -17.96
N ALA A 92 -20.67 -1.63 -18.41
CA ALA A 92 -19.67 -2.41 -17.69
C ALA A 92 -18.35 -1.65 -17.68
N ILE A 93 -17.56 -1.84 -16.62
CA ILE A 93 -16.26 -1.15 -16.47
C ILE A 93 -15.13 -2.09 -16.84
N ASN A 94 -14.21 -1.58 -17.64
CA ASN A 94 -12.96 -2.23 -18.00
C ASN A 94 -11.84 -1.16 -17.99
N TYR A 95 -10.69 -1.45 -18.55
CA TYR A 95 -9.58 -0.51 -18.64
C TYR A 95 -9.02 -0.45 -20.06
N ASN A 96 -8.33 0.64 -20.37
CA ASN A 96 -7.86 0.99 -21.71
C ASN A 96 -7.14 -0.15 -22.44
N ARG A 97 -6.17 -0.81 -21.79
CA ARG A 97 -5.33 -1.84 -22.42
C ARG A 97 -6.13 -3.04 -22.92
N ASP A 98 -7.09 -3.50 -22.14
CA ASP A 98 -7.91 -4.67 -22.50
C ASP A 98 -8.90 -4.31 -23.61
N ILE A 99 -9.49 -3.11 -23.55
CA ILE A 99 -10.38 -2.61 -24.60
C ILE A 99 -9.62 -2.46 -25.93
N GLU A 100 -8.42 -1.88 -25.92
CA GLU A 100 -7.58 -1.70 -27.11
C GLU A 100 -7.19 -3.04 -27.76
N VAL A 101 -6.86 -4.05 -26.94
CA VAL A 101 -6.40 -5.36 -27.41
C VAL A 101 -7.55 -6.30 -27.80
N PHE A 102 -8.76 -6.07 -27.30
CA PHE A 102 -9.90 -6.97 -27.48
C PHE A 102 -10.21 -7.36 -28.95
N PRO A 103 -10.22 -6.45 -29.94
CA PRO A 103 -10.49 -6.83 -31.34
C PRO A 103 -9.52 -7.86 -31.91
N VAL A 104 -8.25 -7.79 -31.50
CA VAL A 104 -7.22 -8.75 -31.91
C VAL A 104 -7.46 -10.09 -31.24
N LEU A 105 -7.73 -10.10 -29.92
CA LEU A 105 -8.00 -11.33 -29.18
C LEU A 105 -9.27 -12.03 -29.66
N LYS A 106 -10.35 -11.29 -29.89
CA LYS A 106 -11.59 -11.82 -30.45
C LYS A 106 -11.33 -12.58 -31.76
N ARG A 107 -10.54 -12.01 -32.68
CA ARG A 107 -10.19 -12.67 -33.95
C ARG A 107 -9.37 -13.94 -33.76
N ILE A 108 -8.42 -13.94 -32.83
CA ILE A 108 -7.59 -15.12 -32.53
C ILE A 108 -8.46 -16.23 -31.93
N LEU A 109 -9.28 -15.91 -30.93
CA LEU A 109 -10.18 -16.86 -30.27
C LEU A 109 -11.19 -17.46 -31.24
N ASN A 110 -11.83 -16.63 -32.07
CA ASN A 110 -12.77 -17.10 -33.09
C ASN A 110 -12.10 -18.02 -34.11
N LYS A 111 -10.83 -17.75 -34.47
CA LYS A 111 -10.07 -18.59 -35.39
C LYS A 111 -9.69 -19.94 -34.78
N ILE A 112 -9.35 -19.97 -33.50
CA ILE A 112 -9.03 -21.22 -32.79
C ILE A 112 -10.29 -22.06 -32.58
N MET A 113 -11.38 -21.45 -32.11
CA MET A 113 -12.61 -22.15 -31.73
C MET A 113 -13.61 -22.37 -32.87
N GLY A 114 -13.44 -21.68 -34.00
CA GLY A 114 -14.31 -21.79 -35.18
C GLY A 114 -15.68 -21.10 -35.07
N HIS A 115 -15.96 -20.40 -33.97
CA HIS A 115 -17.19 -19.65 -33.73
C HIS A 115 -16.93 -18.45 -32.81
N GLU A 116 -17.89 -17.52 -32.73
CA GLU A 116 -17.80 -16.39 -31.79
C GLU A 116 -18.10 -16.84 -30.36
N VAL A 117 -17.29 -16.42 -29.39
CA VAL A 117 -17.47 -16.76 -27.97
C VAL A 117 -17.63 -15.53 -27.08
N TYR A 118 -16.83 -14.49 -27.28
CA TYR A 118 -16.92 -13.24 -26.51
C TYR A 118 -17.31 -12.07 -27.42
N HIS A 119 -18.23 -11.23 -26.93
CA HIS A 119 -18.62 -10.00 -27.60
C HIS A 119 -17.98 -8.76 -26.97
N SER A 120 -17.43 -8.87 -25.77
CA SER A 120 -16.71 -7.80 -25.07
C SER A 120 -15.57 -8.35 -24.19
N PRO A 121 -14.58 -7.54 -23.76
CA PRO A 121 -13.62 -7.96 -22.75
C PRO A 121 -14.29 -8.21 -21.38
N THR A 122 -15.44 -7.59 -21.11
CA THR A 122 -16.27 -7.93 -19.94
C THR A 122 -16.74 -9.38 -19.98
N ASP A 123 -17.22 -9.88 -21.13
CA ASP A 123 -17.67 -11.27 -21.28
C ASP A 123 -16.53 -12.28 -21.06
N MET A 124 -15.30 -11.87 -21.38
CA MET A 124 -14.09 -12.67 -21.22
C MET A 124 -13.65 -12.77 -19.75
N GLY A 125 -14.12 -11.83 -18.91
CA GLY A 125 -13.88 -11.79 -17.48
C GLY A 125 -14.76 -12.77 -16.71
N VAL A 126 -14.25 -13.26 -15.58
CA VAL A 126 -15.01 -14.14 -14.65
C VAL A 126 -15.14 -13.55 -13.24
N ASN A 127 -14.91 -12.24 -13.11
CA ASN A 127 -14.92 -11.55 -11.82
C ASN A 127 -16.34 -11.41 -11.26
N MET A 128 -16.50 -11.85 -10.01
CA MET A 128 -17.77 -11.77 -9.26
C MET A 128 -17.67 -10.86 -8.01
N ALA A 129 -16.54 -10.17 -7.80
CA ALA A 129 -16.26 -9.44 -6.56
C ALA A 129 -17.31 -8.37 -6.24
N GLY A 130 -17.82 -7.65 -7.25
CA GLY A 130 -18.85 -6.62 -7.05
C GLY A 130 -20.15 -7.15 -6.45
N PHE A 131 -20.52 -8.40 -6.75
CA PHE A 131 -21.71 -9.04 -6.18
C PHE A 131 -21.50 -9.55 -4.75
N GLY A 132 -20.24 -9.59 -4.29
CA GLY A 132 -19.88 -9.95 -2.92
C GLY A 132 -19.82 -8.76 -1.95
N ILE A 133 -20.08 -7.54 -2.42
CA ILE A 133 -20.13 -6.35 -1.57
C ILE A 133 -21.40 -6.40 -0.73
N VAL A 134 -21.23 -6.55 0.59
CA VAL A 134 -22.34 -6.60 1.56
C VAL A 134 -22.63 -5.25 2.23
N ASP A 135 -21.65 -4.35 2.19
CA ASP A 135 -21.74 -2.98 2.73
C ASP A 135 -20.99 -2.03 1.79
N ASP A 136 -21.74 -1.28 0.98
CA ASP A 136 -21.21 -0.38 -0.05
C ASP A 136 -20.50 0.83 0.57
N GLU A 137 -21.02 1.37 1.66
CA GLU A 137 -20.44 2.56 2.30
C GLU A 137 -19.11 2.23 2.98
N LEU A 138 -19.00 1.05 3.62
CA LEU A 138 -17.75 0.59 4.22
C LEU A 138 -16.65 0.42 3.17
N VAL A 139 -16.95 -0.19 2.02
CA VAL A 139 -15.94 -0.36 0.95
C VAL A 139 -15.62 0.96 0.25
N ARG A 140 -16.58 1.88 0.14
CA ARG A 140 -16.32 3.25 -0.36
C ARG A 140 -15.33 3.97 0.53
N GLU A 141 -15.54 3.92 1.84
CA GLU A 141 -14.65 4.61 2.77
C GLU A 141 -13.26 4.00 2.78
N ALA A 142 -13.15 2.67 2.85
CA ALA A 142 -11.86 1.99 2.74
C ALA A 142 -11.11 2.35 1.44
N ALA A 143 -11.84 2.45 0.32
CA ALA A 143 -11.24 2.84 -0.96
C ALA A 143 -10.79 4.31 -0.98
N ARG A 144 -11.53 5.25 -0.38
CA ARG A 144 -11.09 6.65 -0.23
C ARG A 144 -9.79 6.73 0.59
N GLN A 145 -9.69 5.98 1.68
CA GLN A 145 -8.47 5.93 2.49
C GLN A 145 -7.27 5.35 1.71
N GLU A 146 -7.48 4.32 0.88
CA GLU A 146 -6.43 3.79 -0.01
C GLU A 146 -6.00 4.84 -1.05
N ILE A 147 -6.92 5.62 -1.61
CA ILE A 147 -6.58 6.71 -2.55
C ILE A 147 -5.68 7.76 -1.89
N ILE A 148 -6.02 8.19 -0.67
CA ILE A 148 -5.20 9.13 0.10
C ILE A 148 -3.82 8.51 0.41
N SER A 149 -3.78 7.23 0.78
CA SER A 149 -2.53 6.49 1.02
C SER A 149 -1.63 6.46 -0.23
N ARG A 150 -2.20 6.18 -1.41
CA ARG A 150 -1.48 6.20 -2.69
C ARG A 150 -0.95 7.58 -3.06
N PHE A 151 -1.75 8.62 -2.82
CA PHE A 151 -1.32 10.00 -3.01
C PHE A 151 -0.06 10.32 -2.19
N PHE A 152 -0.03 10.00 -0.89
CA PHE A 152 1.16 10.21 -0.07
C PHE A 152 2.34 9.38 -0.57
N ARG A 153 2.10 8.11 -0.91
CA ARG A 153 3.13 7.20 -1.40
C ARG A 153 3.82 7.75 -2.66
N TYR A 154 3.08 8.15 -3.69
CA TYR A 154 3.69 8.66 -4.92
C TYR A 154 4.43 9.97 -4.71
N ARG A 155 3.97 10.84 -3.81
CA ARG A 155 4.72 12.05 -3.44
C ARG A 155 6.06 11.74 -2.79
N CYS A 156 6.10 10.75 -1.89
CA CYS A 156 7.35 10.27 -1.29
C CYS A 156 8.25 9.59 -2.32
N GLU A 157 7.71 8.71 -3.17
CA GLU A 157 8.46 8.04 -4.23
C GLU A 157 9.04 9.05 -5.23
N TYR A 158 8.32 10.12 -5.55
CA TYR A 158 8.82 11.21 -6.39
C TYR A 158 9.97 11.97 -5.70
N ALA A 159 9.82 12.32 -4.42
CA ALA A 159 10.89 12.96 -3.64
C ALA A 159 12.17 12.10 -3.55
N LEU A 160 12.01 10.76 -3.59
CA LEU A 160 13.12 9.80 -3.62
C LEU A 160 13.65 9.50 -5.04
N GLY A 161 13.00 10.03 -6.08
CA GLY A 161 13.40 9.84 -7.48
C GLY A 161 12.99 8.50 -8.10
N TYR A 162 11.99 7.81 -7.54
CA TYR A 162 11.50 6.51 -8.03
C TYR A 162 10.42 6.60 -9.10
N VAL A 163 9.64 7.69 -9.10
CA VAL A 163 8.57 7.93 -10.09
C VAL A 163 8.71 9.33 -10.70
N ASP A 164 7.99 9.57 -11.79
CA ASP A 164 7.97 10.86 -12.46
C ASP A 164 6.90 11.81 -11.89
N ALA A 165 6.96 13.08 -12.33
CA ALA A 165 6.00 14.09 -11.92
C ALA A 165 4.58 13.82 -12.46
N GLU A 166 4.47 13.11 -13.59
CA GLU A 166 3.18 12.76 -14.20
C GLU A 166 2.38 11.81 -13.30
N THR A 167 3.05 10.83 -12.67
CA THR A 167 2.44 9.91 -11.70
C THR A 167 1.83 10.67 -10.52
N VAL A 168 2.56 11.64 -9.97
CA VAL A 168 2.06 12.50 -8.87
C VAL A 168 0.85 13.31 -9.34
N GLN A 169 0.94 13.94 -10.51
CA GLN A 169 -0.15 14.72 -11.08
C GLN A 169 -1.43 13.89 -11.29
N ARG A 170 -1.30 12.65 -11.76
CA ARG A 170 -2.44 11.72 -11.89
C ARG A 170 -3.09 11.43 -10.54
N SER A 171 -2.29 11.14 -9.51
CA SER A 171 -2.81 10.90 -8.15
C SER A 171 -3.53 12.13 -7.58
N GLU A 172 -3.03 13.34 -7.84
CA GLU A 172 -3.67 14.60 -7.44
C GLU A 172 -5.00 14.84 -8.15
N LEU A 173 -5.08 14.52 -9.45
CA LEU A 173 -6.33 14.63 -10.20
C LEU A 173 -7.38 13.66 -9.67
N ILE A 174 -6.99 12.42 -9.38
CA ILE A 174 -7.88 11.41 -8.79
C ILE A 174 -8.46 11.89 -7.44
N MET A 175 -7.62 12.46 -6.57
CA MET A 175 -8.10 13.04 -5.31
C MET A 175 -9.12 14.17 -5.54
N LYS A 176 -8.82 15.09 -6.47
CA LYS A 176 -9.71 16.21 -6.81
C LYS A 176 -11.05 15.75 -7.38
N GLU A 177 -11.05 14.71 -8.21
CA GLU A 177 -12.27 14.17 -8.80
C GLU A 177 -13.26 13.60 -7.77
N LEU A 178 -12.73 13.11 -6.64
CA LEU A 178 -13.52 12.60 -5.52
C LEU A 178 -13.69 13.59 -4.36
N ASP A 179 -13.24 14.84 -4.53
CA ASP A 179 -13.23 15.88 -3.49
C ASP A 179 -12.53 15.43 -2.19
N LEU A 180 -11.47 14.63 -2.33
CA LEU A 180 -10.67 14.14 -1.21
C LEU A 180 -9.56 15.13 -0.86
N LYS A 181 -9.25 15.21 0.43
CA LYS A 181 -8.14 15.97 0.99
C LYS A 181 -7.19 15.05 1.74
N PRO A 182 -5.88 15.36 1.78
CA PRO A 182 -4.94 14.59 2.61
C PRO A 182 -5.39 14.52 4.07
N GLU A 183 -6.02 15.58 4.57
CA GLU A 183 -6.52 15.73 5.94
C GLU A 183 -7.77 14.89 6.24
N ASP A 184 -8.43 14.30 5.23
CA ASP A 184 -9.52 13.33 5.45
C ASP A 184 -9.02 12.02 6.10
N ARG A 185 -7.69 11.82 6.12
CA ARG A 185 -7.03 10.81 6.93
C ARG A 185 -6.76 11.37 8.33
N SER A 186 -7.50 10.86 9.31
CA SER A 186 -7.55 11.29 10.73
C SER A 186 -6.20 11.56 11.40
N VAL A 187 -5.15 10.84 11.02
CA VAL A 187 -3.81 10.92 11.62
C VAL A 187 -2.90 12.00 11.03
N VAL A 188 -3.26 12.62 9.91
CA VAL A 188 -2.41 13.59 9.22
C VAL A 188 -2.24 14.88 10.03
N ASP A 189 -3.35 15.54 10.37
CA ASP A 189 -3.31 16.79 11.14
C ASP A 189 -2.69 16.63 12.54
N PRO A 190 -3.01 15.58 13.32
CA PRO A 190 -2.34 15.32 14.60
C PRO A 190 -0.83 15.11 14.47
N ALA A 191 -0.37 14.44 13.42
CA ALA A 191 1.06 14.27 13.17
C ALA A 191 1.73 15.63 12.88
N ARG A 192 1.15 16.44 12.01
CA ARG A 192 1.65 17.78 11.67
C ARG A 192 1.65 18.73 12.87
N GLY A 193 0.56 18.75 13.65
CA GLY A 193 0.48 19.54 14.90
C GLY A 193 1.50 19.12 15.97
N SER A 194 2.01 17.88 15.90
CA SER A 194 3.06 17.40 16.82
C SER A 194 4.41 18.08 16.59
N ILE A 195 4.67 18.62 15.39
CA ILE A 195 5.85 19.44 15.10
C ILE A 195 5.85 20.71 15.96
N GLU A 196 4.75 21.47 15.92
CA GLU A 196 4.59 22.71 16.67
C GLU A 196 4.64 22.46 18.19
N ASN A 197 4.04 21.35 18.65
CA ASN A 197 4.13 20.92 20.04
C ASN A 197 5.57 20.54 20.44
N GLY A 198 6.36 20.02 19.50
CA GLY A 198 7.79 19.76 19.68
C GLY A 198 8.56 21.05 19.90
N ALA A 199 8.42 21.99 18.97
CA ALA A 199 9.08 23.29 19.02
C ALA A 199 8.77 24.04 20.32
N THR A 200 7.49 24.13 20.70
CA THR A 200 7.06 24.84 21.92
C THR A 200 7.55 24.19 23.21
N LYS A 201 7.63 22.85 23.27
CA LYS A 201 8.11 22.12 24.47
C LYS A 201 9.63 21.89 24.47
N GLY A 202 10.38 22.48 23.53
CA GLY A 202 11.83 22.29 23.41
C GLY A 202 12.23 20.84 23.12
N LYS A 203 11.34 20.06 22.50
CA LYS A 203 11.57 18.68 22.08
C LYS A 203 11.88 18.67 20.59
N GLY A 204 12.88 17.92 20.18
CA GLY A 204 13.40 17.85 18.81
C GLY A 204 14.87 17.46 18.87
N ASN A 205 15.58 17.52 17.75
CA ASN A 205 17.02 17.31 17.75
C ASN A 205 17.69 18.30 16.80
N GLU A 206 18.67 19.08 17.29
CA GLU A 206 19.44 20.04 16.48
C GLU A 206 18.59 21.05 15.67
N GLY A 207 17.42 21.44 16.21
CA GLY A 207 16.48 22.34 15.55
C GLY A 207 15.66 21.68 14.43
N ILE A 208 15.67 20.35 14.34
CA ILE A 208 14.80 19.56 13.46
C ILE A 208 13.66 18.98 14.31
N PHE A 209 12.44 19.18 13.83
CA PHE A 209 11.20 18.77 14.49
C PHE A 209 10.42 17.85 13.57
N CYS A 210 10.19 16.62 14.03
CA CYS A 210 9.41 15.62 13.31
C CYS A 210 8.23 15.17 14.18
N GLY A 211 7.07 15.03 13.57
CA GLY A 211 5.84 14.56 14.19
C GLY A 211 5.41 13.18 13.69
N ALA A 212 4.61 12.51 14.50
CA ALA A 212 3.99 11.23 14.19
C ALA A 212 2.62 11.15 14.87
N ALA A 213 1.66 10.46 14.25
CA ALA A 213 0.41 10.10 14.90
C ALA A 213 -0.08 8.74 14.43
N ILE A 214 -0.72 8.00 15.34
CA ILE A 214 -1.33 6.69 15.09
C ILE A 214 -2.75 6.68 15.65
N GLU A 215 -3.68 6.09 14.90
CA GLU A 215 -5.05 5.84 15.35
C GLU A 215 -5.16 4.40 15.85
N LEU A 216 -5.54 4.25 17.13
CA LEU A 216 -5.80 2.94 17.72
C LEU A 216 -7.16 2.39 17.29
N HIS A 217 -7.37 1.09 17.46
CA HIS A 217 -8.64 0.44 17.08
C HIS A 217 -9.90 0.99 17.77
N ASP A 218 -9.76 1.71 18.88
CA ASP A 218 -10.87 2.39 19.56
C ASP A 218 -11.09 3.84 19.10
N GLY A 219 -10.36 4.30 18.07
CA GLY A 219 -10.38 5.66 17.54
C GLY A 219 -9.50 6.64 18.31
N THR A 220 -8.78 6.20 19.34
CA THR A 220 -7.87 7.07 20.08
C THR A 220 -6.68 7.47 19.20
N ILE A 221 -6.48 8.77 19.00
CA ILE A 221 -5.31 9.31 18.33
C ILE A 221 -4.18 9.49 19.34
N VAL A 222 -3.05 8.84 19.07
CA VAL A 222 -1.83 8.94 19.86
C VAL A 222 -0.75 9.64 19.03
N THR A 223 -0.14 10.66 19.59
CA THR A 223 0.92 11.43 18.93
C THR A 223 2.30 11.13 19.49
N GLY A 224 3.32 11.28 18.65
CA GLY A 224 4.73 11.23 19.03
C GLY A 224 5.53 12.32 18.32
N LYS A 225 6.71 12.59 18.86
CA LYS A 225 7.62 13.59 18.32
C LYS A 225 9.06 13.20 18.57
N ASN A 226 9.96 13.66 17.71
CA ASN A 226 11.37 13.38 17.90
C ASN A 226 11.95 14.10 19.12
N SER A 227 13.04 13.56 19.62
CA SER A 227 13.83 14.12 20.72
C SER A 227 15.30 13.74 20.51
N PRO A 228 16.25 14.22 21.33
CA PRO A 228 17.64 13.79 21.22
C PRO A 228 17.80 12.28 21.42
N LEU A 229 16.88 11.64 22.16
CA LEU A 229 16.96 10.22 22.48
C LEU A 229 16.35 9.31 21.41
N MET A 230 15.30 9.75 20.70
CA MET A 230 14.55 8.86 19.80
C MET A 230 13.77 9.60 18.72
N HIS A 231 13.50 8.88 17.62
CA HIS A 231 12.69 9.35 16.51
C HIS A 231 11.20 9.51 16.88
N ALA A 232 10.45 10.23 16.04
CA ALA A 232 9.01 10.42 16.23
C ALA A 232 8.24 9.09 16.12
N ALA A 233 8.66 8.19 15.22
CA ALA A 233 8.09 6.84 15.08
C ALA A 233 8.27 6.01 16.37
N SER A 234 9.47 5.98 16.92
CA SER A 234 9.78 5.36 18.22
C SER A 234 8.90 5.92 19.35
N SER A 235 8.80 7.25 19.42
CA SER A 235 8.01 7.94 20.45
C SER A 235 6.53 7.58 20.36
N VAL A 236 5.92 7.61 19.17
CA VAL A 236 4.48 7.32 19.04
C VAL A 236 4.18 5.87 19.37
N VAL A 237 5.04 4.93 18.97
CA VAL A 237 4.86 3.50 19.29
C VAL A 237 4.93 3.26 20.79
N LEU A 238 5.91 3.84 21.49
CA LEU A 238 6.01 3.74 22.95
C LEU A 238 4.80 4.37 23.66
N ASN A 239 4.34 5.53 23.20
CA ASN A 239 3.15 6.18 23.75
C ASN A 239 1.89 5.33 23.55
N ALA A 240 1.72 4.76 22.35
CA ALA A 240 0.58 3.93 22.00
C ALA A 240 0.51 2.67 22.88
N ILE A 241 1.62 1.95 23.06
CA ILE A 241 1.63 0.75 23.91
C ILE A 241 1.48 1.06 25.39
N LYS A 242 1.87 2.26 25.86
CA LYS A 242 1.59 2.72 27.23
C LYS A 242 0.09 2.90 27.43
N ILE A 243 -0.58 3.58 26.51
CA ILE A 243 -2.04 3.79 26.54
C ILE A 243 -2.77 2.44 26.54
N LEU A 244 -2.42 1.54 25.61
CA LEU A 244 -3.02 0.20 25.50
C LEU A 244 -2.78 -0.70 26.73
N ALA A 245 -1.73 -0.42 27.51
CA ALA A 245 -1.40 -1.13 28.73
C ALA A 245 -1.91 -0.42 30.00
N GLY A 246 -2.52 0.77 29.89
CA GLY A 246 -2.93 1.58 31.03
C GLY A 246 -1.74 2.09 31.86
N ILE A 247 -0.58 2.27 31.24
CA ILE A 247 0.65 2.73 31.89
C ILE A 247 0.68 4.27 31.89
N PRO A 248 0.87 4.93 33.04
CA PRO A 248 0.97 6.39 33.12
C PRO A 248 2.10 6.98 32.27
N ASP A 249 1.94 8.24 31.82
CA ASP A 249 2.87 8.85 30.87
C ASP A 249 4.26 9.17 31.48
N ASP A 250 4.35 9.35 32.78
CA ASP A 250 5.62 9.59 33.49
C ASP A 250 6.48 8.32 33.66
N ILE A 251 5.93 7.13 33.38
CA ILE A 251 6.69 5.88 33.47
C ILE A 251 7.54 5.65 32.22
N HIS A 252 8.86 5.53 32.44
CA HIS A 252 9.83 5.18 31.41
C HIS A 252 9.86 3.67 31.17
N LEU A 253 9.67 3.27 29.90
CA LEU A 253 9.73 1.86 29.49
C LEU A 253 11.14 1.39 29.12
N LEU A 254 12.04 2.31 28.77
CA LEU A 254 13.41 1.98 28.37
C LEU A 254 14.36 2.29 29.53
N ALA A 255 15.22 1.33 29.89
CA ALA A 255 16.22 1.58 30.92
C ALA A 255 17.28 2.58 30.42
N PRO A 256 17.63 3.63 31.20
CA PRO A 256 18.58 4.65 30.77
C PRO A 256 19.93 4.08 30.30
N GLY A 257 20.48 3.09 31.01
CA GLY A 257 21.75 2.46 30.65
C GLY A 257 21.74 1.73 29.29
N ILE A 258 20.57 1.26 28.84
CA ILE A 258 20.43 0.65 27.50
C ILE A 258 20.49 1.73 26.43
N ILE A 259 19.77 2.84 26.64
CA ILE A 259 19.78 4.00 25.72
C ILE A 259 21.20 4.56 25.60
N GLU A 260 21.89 4.76 26.73
CA GLU A 260 23.27 5.24 26.76
C GLU A 260 24.23 4.29 26.04
N SER A 261 24.09 2.98 26.24
CA SER A 261 24.93 1.98 25.57
C SER A 261 24.75 1.99 24.05
N ILE A 262 23.51 2.06 23.56
CA ILE A 262 23.21 2.18 22.12
C ILE A 262 23.75 3.51 21.59
N GLY A 263 23.54 4.61 22.33
CA GLY A 263 24.03 5.93 21.95
C GLY A 263 25.55 6.00 21.83
N SER A 264 26.29 5.43 22.80
CA SER A 264 27.75 5.34 22.77
C SER A 264 28.25 4.46 21.62
N LEU A 265 27.59 3.33 21.35
CA LEU A 265 27.91 2.52 20.16
C LEU A 265 27.78 3.34 18.87
N LYS A 266 26.65 4.04 18.68
CA LYS A 266 26.40 4.85 17.48
C LYS A 266 27.42 5.98 17.36
N LYS A 267 27.67 6.72 18.44
CA LYS A 267 28.55 7.89 18.45
C LYS A 267 30.04 7.53 18.40
N ASP A 268 30.49 6.72 19.34
CA ASP A 268 31.92 6.56 19.65
C ASP A 268 32.57 5.45 18.82
N ILE A 269 31.79 4.44 18.40
CA ILE A 269 32.29 3.30 17.62
C ILE A 269 31.90 3.42 16.15
N LEU A 270 30.61 3.65 15.86
CA LEU A 270 30.11 3.70 14.48
C LEU A 270 30.21 5.08 13.85
N SER A 271 30.63 6.12 14.60
CA SER A 271 30.76 7.51 14.12
C SER A 271 29.49 8.03 13.41
N SER A 272 28.32 7.59 13.88
CA SER A 272 27.03 7.97 13.31
C SER A 272 26.69 9.42 13.62
N LYS A 273 26.20 10.15 12.61
CA LYS A 273 25.73 11.54 12.77
C LYS A 273 24.47 11.63 13.62
N SER A 274 23.57 10.63 13.51
CA SER A 274 22.38 10.54 14.37
C SER A 274 22.62 9.55 15.50
N ILE A 275 22.39 9.99 16.74
CA ILE A 275 22.49 9.17 17.95
C ILE A 275 21.10 8.75 18.45
N SER A 276 20.04 9.43 17.98
CA SER A 276 18.67 9.13 18.34
C SER A 276 18.27 7.72 17.88
N LEU A 277 17.50 7.02 18.70
CA LEU A 277 17.04 5.67 18.43
C LEU A 277 15.92 5.68 17.39
N ASP A 278 16.11 4.94 16.30
CA ASP A 278 15.03 4.60 15.38
C ASP A 278 14.10 3.53 16.00
N LEU A 279 13.02 3.19 15.30
CA LEU A 279 12.04 2.25 15.83
C LEU A 279 12.61 0.83 16.00
N GLU A 280 13.47 0.35 15.10
CA GLU A 280 14.04 -0.99 15.20
C GLU A 280 14.93 -1.10 16.45
N GLU A 281 15.81 -0.12 16.65
CA GLU A 281 16.65 0.00 17.84
C GLU A 281 15.80 0.13 19.11
N THR A 282 14.72 0.91 19.05
CA THR A 282 13.78 1.10 20.17
C THR A 282 13.09 -0.19 20.57
N LEU A 283 12.66 -1.01 19.60
CA LEU A 283 12.02 -2.30 19.87
C LEU A 283 13.00 -3.29 20.51
N ILE A 284 14.26 -3.28 20.07
CA ILE A 284 15.33 -4.08 20.70
C ILE A 284 15.56 -3.60 22.14
N ALA A 285 15.70 -2.29 22.34
CA ALA A 285 15.90 -1.70 23.67
C ALA A 285 14.73 -2.02 24.62
N LEU A 286 13.49 -1.98 24.12
CA LEU A 286 12.29 -2.35 24.88
C LEU A 286 12.34 -3.82 25.29
N SER A 287 12.69 -4.72 24.36
CA SER A 287 12.82 -6.15 24.62
C SER A 287 13.84 -6.44 25.73
N VAL A 288 15.02 -5.82 25.67
CA VAL A 288 16.05 -5.97 26.71
C VAL A 288 15.56 -5.40 28.05
N SER A 289 14.84 -4.26 28.04
CA SER A 289 14.29 -3.63 29.24
C SER A 289 13.27 -4.52 29.97
N THR A 290 12.61 -5.46 29.27
CA THR A 290 11.65 -6.39 29.90
C THR A 290 12.28 -7.33 30.93
N THR A 291 13.60 -7.55 30.86
CA THR A 291 14.32 -8.43 31.80
C THR A 291 14.39 -7.87 33.23
N THR A 292 14.30 -6.55 33.37
CA THR A 292 14.44 -5.83 34.65
C THR A 292 13.27 -4.91 34.97
N ASN A 293 12.36 -4.66 34.01
CA ASN A 293 11.19 -3.81 34.17
C ASN A 293 9.89 -4.55 33.76
N PRO A 294 9.10 -5.04 34.74
CA PRO A 294 7.81 -5.70 34.48
C PRO A 294 6.82 -4.82 33.69
N THR A 295 6.88 -3.50 33.87
CA THR A 295 6.03 -2.54 33.15
C THR A 295 6.37 -2.52 31.65
N SER A 296 7.65 -2.62 31.30
CA SER A 296 8.10 -2.77 29.91
C SER A 296 7.63 -4.08 29.29
N GLN A 297 7.62 -5.17 30.08
CA GLN A 297 7.08 -6.44 29.63
C GLN A 297 5.58 -6.33 29.31
N MET A 298 4.80 -5.69 30.20
CA MET A 298 3.38 -5.43 29.96
C MET A 298 3.15 -4.61 28.69
N ALA A 299 3.88 -3.51 28.52
CA ALA A 299 3.80 -2.66 27.33
C ALA A 299 4.13 -3.43 26.04
N MET A 300 5.21 -4.22 26.05
CA MET A 300 5.66 -5.00 24.88
C MET A 300 4.59 -5.97 24.36
N THR A 301 3.78 -6.56 25.25
CA THR A 301 2.70 -7.47 24.83
C THR A 301 1.63 -6.78 23.97
N LYS A 302 1.50 -5.44 24.08
CA LYS A 302 0.51 -4.64 23.34
C LYS A 302 0.93 -4.31 21.91
N LEU A 303 2.19 -4.50 21.54
CA LEU A 303 2.67 -4.24 20.17
C LEU A 303 1.84 -4.94 19.09
N LYS A 304 1.32 -6.14 19.36
CA LYS A 304 0.45 -6.90 18.42
C LYS A 304 -0.86 -6.18 18.09
N GLN A 305 -1.31 -5.28 18.95
CA GLN A 305 -2.54 -4.51 18.78
C GLN A 305 -2.36 -3.28 17.90
N LEU A 306 -1.13 -2.98 17.46
CA LEU A 306 -0.85 -1.90 16.50
C LEU A 306 -1.01 -2.36 15.04
N LYS A 307 -1.22 -3.65 14.80
CA LYS A 307 -1.39 -4.20 13.46
C LYS A 307 -2.65 -3.62 12.81
N ASN A 308 -2.54 -3.19 11.57
CA ASN A 308 -3.58 -2.51 10.79
C ASN A 308 -4.05 -1.18 11.39
N CYS A 309 -3.32 -0.59 12.35
CA CYS A 309 -3.57 0.79 12.76
C CYS A 309 -3.04 1.76 11.69
N GLU A 310 -3.76 2.85 11.47
CA GLU A 310 -3.36 3.90 10.53
C GLU A 310 -2.34 4.83 11.22
N MET A 311 -1.24 5.13 10.53
CA MET A 311 -0.19 6.03 11.05
C MET A 311 0.26 7.01 9.98
N HIS A 312 0.63 8.22 10.44
CA HIS A 312 1.25 9.25 9.61
C HIS A 312 2.54 9.77 10.23
N LEU A 313 3.56 9.97 9.41
CA LEU A 313 4.81 10.66 9.76
C LEU A 313 4.93 11.96 8.96
N THR A 314 5.43 13.02 9.58
CA THR A 314 5.65 14.29 8.88
C THR A 314 6.95 14.32 8.05
N HIS A 315 7.50 13.14 7.75
CA HIS A 315 8.73 12.96 6.99
C HIS A 315 8.80 11.54 6.45
N ILE A 316 9.63 11.35 5.43
CA ILE A 316 9.98 10.04 4.88
C ILE A 316 10.75 9.26 5.96
N PRO A 317 10.30 8.05 6.32
CA PRO A 317 10.92 7.27 7.39
C PRO A 317 12.34 6.86 7.02
N THR A 318 13.20 6.73 8.05
CA THR A 318 14.49 6.07 7.87
C THR A 318 14.31 4.56 7.64
N PRO A 319 15.29 3.84 7.08
CA PRO A 319 15.18 2.39 6.88
C PRO A 319 14.88 1.60 8.17
N GLY A 320 15.42 2.03 9.33
CA GLY A 320 15.15 1.40 10.63
C GLY A 320 13.71 1.64 11.09
N ASP A 321 13.19 2.87 10.91
CA ASP A 321 11.79 3.18 11.22
C ASP A 321 10.82 2.41 10.32
N GLU A 322 11.06 2.42 9.01
CA GLU A 322 10.24 1.73 8.01
C GLU A 322 10.21 0.21 8.28
N ALA A 323 11.38 -0.40 8.52
CA ALA A 323 11.47 -1.82 8.84
C ALA A 323 10.71 -2.17 10.11
N GLY A 324 10.83 -1.35 11.17
CA GLY A 324 10.10 -1.51 12.42
C GLY A 324 8.58 -1.45 12.22
N LEU A 325 8.09 -0.39 11.57
CA LEU A 325 6.66 -0.17 11.35
C LEU A 325 6.04 -1.26 10.47
N ARG A 326 6.76 -1.68 9.41
CA ARG A 326 6.33 -2.77 8.54
C ARG A 326 6.21 -4.10 9.27
N ARG A 327 7.16 -4.43 10.17
CA ARG A 327 7.10 -5.66 10.98
C ARG A 327 5.96 -5.64 11.99
N LEU A 328 5.57 -4.47 12.48
CA LEU A 328 4.37 -4.29 13.32
C LEU A 328 3.07 -4.39 12.52
N GLY A 329 3.14 -4.27 11.19
CA GLY A 329 1.99 -4.30 10.29
C GLY A 329 1.13 -3.05 10.39
N VAL A 330 1.74 -1.89 10.65
CA VAL A 330 1.08 -0.58 10.69
C VAL A 330 0.91 -0.06 9.25
N ASN A 331 -0.25 0.55 8.97
CA ASN A 331 -0.54 1.18 7.69
C ASN A 331 0.03 2.61 7.68
N LEU A 332 1.24 2.74 7.14
CA LEU A 332 2.03 3.99 7.18
C LEU A 332 1.79 4.88 5.96
N THR A 333 1.66 6.18 6.24
CA THR A 333 1.76 7.27 5.26
C THR A 333 2.78 8.30 5.75
N SER A 334 3.35 9.09 4.83
CA SER A 334 4.32 10.13 5.17
C SER A 334 4.16 11.37 4.31
N ASP A 335 4.43 12.55 4.89
CA ASP A 335 4.72 13.75 4.09
C ASP A 335 6.07 13.56 3.34
N PRO A 336 6.21 14.11 2.12
CA PRO A 336 7.39 13.93 1.26
C PRO A 336 8.58 14.82 1.67
N ASP A 337 8.78 14.98 2.98
CA ASP A 337 9.83 15.81 3.58
C ASP A 337 10.94 14.93 4.16
N PHE A 338 12.17 15.46 4.22
CA PHE A 338 13.30 14.76 4.82
C PHE A 338 13.58 15.28 6.23
N PRO A 339 14.01 14.42 7.18
CA PRO A 339 14.35 14.83 8.55
C PRO A 339 15.74 15.50 8.62
N SER A 340 16.02 16.46 7.74
CA SER A 340 17.33 17.11 7.59
C SER A 340 17.20 18.55 7.11
N ARG A 341 18.22 19.37 7.38
CA ARG A 341 18.38 20.70 6.75
C ARG A 341 18.97 20.62 5.34
N ALA A 342 19.42 19.44 4.90
CA ALA A 342 20.07 19.21 3.62
C ALA A 342 19.33 18.12 2.86
N LEU A 343 18.98 18.39 1.60
CA LEU A 343 18.20 17.52 0.72
C LEU A 343 18.85 16.15 0.43
N TYR A 344 20.14 15.96 0.77
CA TYR A 344 20.86 14.70 0.58
C TYR A 344 21.74 14.41 1.80
N ALA A 345 21.56 13.23 2.40
CA ALA A 345 22.53 12.67 3.32
C ALA A 345 23.59 11.93 2.49
N GLY A 346 24.72 12.60 2.26
CA GLY A 346 25.96 11.97 1.80
C GLY A 346 26.71 11.27 2.94
#